data_AF-A0A2K3PNE6-F1
#
_entry.id   AF-A0A2K3PNE6-F1
#
_cell.length_a   1.000
_cell.length_b   1.000
_cell.length_c   1.000
_cell.angle_alpha   90.00
_cell.angle_beta   90.00
_cell.angle_gamma   90.00
#
_symmetry.space_group_name_H-M   'P 1'
#
loop_
_entity.id
_entity.type
_entity.pdbx_description
1 polymer ?
#
loop_
_entity_poly.entity_id
_entity_poly.type
_entity_poly.pdbx_seq_one_letter_code
_entity_poly.pdbx_strand_id
1 'polypeptide(L)'
;MLAETWPASFCQTKTCISTIPSKFSIHGLWPQNNSSPQPRQCTTTKILEKELKPLKPRIANVWPSLTGNNFGLWNHEWTVHGTCSTMAAFDYFKLALDLYAKSNIKDLLQKKNITPGKGPINRKDIEDAIKVATGGLAPQLSCDQNSGNLLEVRLCFDTSTNPKYKNCSTNTNCPLNNVYLPL
;
A
#
# COMPACT_ATOMS: atom_id res chain seq x y z
N MET A 1 -8.24 -3.50 -2.67
CA MET A 1 -6.77 -3.59 -2.83
C MET A 1 -6.11 -2.70 -1.81
N LEU A 2 -5.19 -3.23 -0.99
CA LEU A 2 -4.35 -2.45 -0.10
C LEU A 2 -3.05 -2.13 -0.83
N ALA A 3 -2.75 -0.86 -1.02
CA ALA A 3 -1.50 -0.37 -1.60
C ALA A 3 -0.56 0.06 -0.48
N GLU A 4 0.66 -0.49 -0.47
CA GLU A 4 1.71 -0.17 0.48
C GLU A 4 2.93 0.38 -0.25
N THR A 5 3.33 1.60 0.09
CA THR A 5 4.46 2.32 -0.50
C THR A 5 5.76 1.97 0.19
N TRP A 6 6.84 1.78 -0.56
CA TRP A 6 8.21 1.81 -0.03
C TRP A 6 8.68 3.26 0.08
N PRO A 7 8.85 3.81 1.29
CA PRO A 7 9.05 5.25 1.46
C PRO A 7 10.33 5.79 0.83
N ALA A 8 11.44 5.05 0.89
CA ALA A 8 12.70 5.49 0.32
C ALA A 8 12.59 5.70 -1.20
N SER A 9 11.90 4.82 -1.93
CA SER A 9 11.66 5.01 -3.37
C SER A 9 10.79 6.21 -3.67
N PHE A 10 9.72 6.43 -2.90
CA PHE A 10 8.87 7.61 -3.06
C PHE A 10 9.68 8.91 -2.86
N CYS A 11 10.53 8.94 -1.84
CA CYS A 11 11.30 10.12 -1.43
C CYS A 11 12.53 10.41 -2.30
N GLN A 12 12.92 9.52 -3.21
CA GLN A 12 13.93 9.83 -4.22
C GLN A 12 13.43 10.78 -5.32
N THR A 13 12.10 10.84 -5.53
CA THR A 13 11.49 11.67 -6.58
C THR A 13 10.78 12.91 -6.04
N LYS A 14 10.69 13.05 -4.71
CA LYS A 14 9.91 14.10 -4.04
C LYS A 14 10.59 14.57 -2.77
N THR A 15 10.41 15.84 -2.43
CA THR A 15 10.80 16.38 -1.12
C THR A 15 9.95 15.75 -0.02
N CYS A 16 10.59 15.00 0.87
CA CYS A 16 9.95 14.30 1.97
C CYS A 16 10.25 14.90 3.35
N ILE A 17 9.52 14.42 4.35
CA ILE A 17 9.82 14.62 5.77
C ILE A 17 11.24 14.13 6.11
N SER A 18 11.82 14.70 7.17
CA SER A 18 13.22 14.43 7.57
C SER A 18 13.48 12.98 7.98
N THR A 19 12.49 12.32 8.60
CA THR A 19 12.58 10.93 9.05
C THR A 19 11.73 10.04 8.15
N ILE A 20 12.37 9.40 7.18
CA ILE A 20 11.72 8.49 6.24
C ILE A 20 11.50 7.13 6.94
N PRO A 21 10.28 6.57 6.94
CA PRO A 21 10.05 5.27 7.55
C PRO A 21 10.83 4.15 6.84
N SER A 22 11.48 3.28 7.62
CA SER A 22 12.29 2.16 7.09
C SER A 22 11.47 0.90 6.77
N LYS A 23 10.14 1.01 6.68
CA LYS A 23 9.19 -0.07 6.38
C LYS A 23 8.15 0.44 5.40
N PHE A 24 7.48 -0.49 4.72
CA PHE A 24 6.32 -0.16 3.89
C PHE A 24 5.27 0.60 4.70
N SER A 25 4.69 1.64 4.12
CA SER A 25 3.58 2.40 4.70
C SER A 25 2.35 2.26 3.83
N ILE A 26 1.16 2.23 4.42
CA ILE A 26 -0.08 2.28 3.67
C ILE A 26 -0.10 3.55 2.82
N HIS A 27 -0.38 3.39 1.52
CA HIS A 27 -0.81 4.47 0.65
C HIS A 27 -2.32 4.58 0.67
N GLY A 28 -3.02 3.45 0.49
CA GLY A 28 -4.47 3.45 0.37
C GLY A 28 -5.12 2.07 0.41
N LEU A 29 -6.41 2.06 0.72
CA LEU A 29 -7.28 0.90 0.58
C LEU A 29 -8.31 1.21 -0.51
N TRP A 30 -8.14 0.64 -1.69
CA TRP A 30 -8.93 1.01 -2.86
C TRP A 30 -9.97 -0.08 -3.17
N PRO A 31 -11.28 0.20 -2.99
CA PRO A 31 -12.34 -0.64 -3.54
C PRO A 31 -12.15 -0.76 -5.05
N GLN A 32 -12.33 -1.97 -5.56
CA GLN A 32 -12.21 -2.27 -6.98
C GLN A 32 -13.41 -3.07 -7.46
N ASN A 33 -13.77 -2.87 -8.72
CA ASN A 33 -14.80 -3.64 -9.41
C ASN A 33 -14.33 -3.96 -10.85
N ASN A 34 -15.23 -4.48 -11.68
CA ASN A 34 -14.92 -4.83 -13.07
C ASN A 34 -14.93 -3.61 -14.03
N SER A 35 -15.11 -2.40 -13.53
CA SER A 35 -15.13 -1.18 -14.35
C SER A 35 -13.71 -0.70 -14.68
N SER A 36 -13.59 -0.05 -15.83
CA SER A 36 -12.40 0.70 -16.24
C SER A 36 -12.86 2.06 -16.77
N PRO A 37 -12.58 3.19 -16.09
CA PRO A 37 -11.77 3.30 -14.87
C PRO A 37 -12.41 2.66 -13.63
N GLN A 38 -11.58 2.37 -12.63
CA GLN A 38 -12.01 1.90 -11.31
C GLN A 38 -12.85 2.98 -10.58
N PRO A 39 -13.76 2.61 -9.68
CA PRO A 39 -14.63 3.55 -8.99
C PRO A 39 -13.81 4.53 -8.15
N ARG A 40 -14.18 5.82 -8.26
CA ARG A 40 -13.47 6.92 -7.62
C ARG A 40 -14.47 8.01 -7.27
N GLN A 41 -14.29 8.65 -6.11
CA GLN A 41 -15.07 9.80 -5.66
C GLN A 41 -16.59 9.55 -5.73
N CYS A 42 -17.05 8.41 -5.17
CA CYS A 42 -18.45 8.00 -5.23
C CYS A 42 -19.38 8.92 -4.42
N THR A 43 -18.83 9.67 -3.47
CA THR A 43 -19.48 10.82 -2.82
C THR A 43 -18.45 11.94 -2.59
N THR A 44 -18.92 13.10 -2.15
CA THR A 44 -18.06 14.25 -1.81
C THR A 44 -17.81 14.40 -0.30
N THR A 45 -18.20 13.40 0.49
CA THR A 45 -18.09 13.44 1.95
C THR A 45 -16.64 13.43 2.40
N LYS A 46 -16.25 14.46 3.17
CA LYS A 46 -14.96 14.56 3.84
C LYS A 46 -15.06 14.00 5.25
N ILE A 47 -13.93 13.55 5.79
CA ILE A 47 -13.82 13.18 7.21
C ILE A 47 -13.45 14.41 8.04
N LEU A 48 -13.89 14.40 9.29
CA LEU A 48 -13.42 15.29 10.34
C LEU A 48 -12.38 14.56 11.20
N GLU A 49 -11.36 15.28 11.66
CA GLU A 49 -10.30 14.69 12.49
C GLU A 49 -10.83 13.91 13.71
N LYS A 50 -11.92 14.40 14.32
CA LYS A 50 -12.56 13.77 15.48
C LYS A 50 -13.07 12.36 15.20
N GLU A 51 -13.45 12.05 13.97
CA GLU A 51 -13.95 10.72 13.58
C GLU A 51 -12.84 9.67 13.63
N LEU A 52 -11.59 10.09 13.47
CA LEU A 52 -10.43 9.19 13.54
C LEU A 52 -9.72 9.22 14.89
N LYS A 53 -10.20 9.99 15.88
CA LYS A 53 -9.50 10.23 17.15
C LYS A 53 -8.97 8.94 17.81
N PRO A 54 -9.73 7.83 17.91
CA PRO A 54 -9.23 6.59 18.53
C PRO A 54 -8.17 5.86 17.69
N LEU A 55 -8.18 6.05 16.36
CA LEU A 55 -7.26 5.37 15.43
C LEU A 55 -6.05 6.24 15.07
N LYS A 56 -6.13 7.56 15.27
CA LYS A 56 -5.14 8.55 14.80
C LYS A 56 -3.69 8.17 15.13
N PRO A 57 -3.33 7.72 16.34
CA PRO A 57 -1.95 7.29 16.63
C PRO A 57 -1.51 6.08 15.79
N ARG A 58 -2.40 5.10 15.60
CA ARG A 58 -2.12 3.90 14.79
C ARG A 58 -2.00 4.26 13.31
N ILE A 59 -2.90 5.09 12.79
CA ILE A 59 -2.87 5.55 11.39
C ILE A 59 -1.59 6.35 11.14
N ALA A 60 -1.23 7.29 12.01
CA ALA A 60 0.00 8.08 11.87
C ALA A 60 1.28 7.22 11.82
N ASN A 61 1.29 6.07 12.49
CA ASN A 61 2.45 5.18 12.54
C ASN A 61 2.64 4.33 11.27
N VAL A 62 1.55 3.98 10.56
CA VAL A 62 1.62 3.05 9.42
C VAL A 62 1.11 3.62 8.11
N TRP A 63 0.43 4.76 8.15
CA TRP A 63 -0.09 5.49 7.00
C TRP A 63 0.32 6.98 7.06
N PRO A 64 1.60 7.32 7.28
CA PRO A 64 2.04 8.71 7.26
C PRO A 64 1.98 9.29 5.85
N SER A 65 1.75 10.60 5.77
CA SER A 65 2.13 11.38 4.62
C SER A 65 3.64 11.58 4.63
N LEU A 66 4.30 11.06 3.61
CA LEU A 66 5.75 11.23 3.44
C LEU A 66 6.14 12.67 3.09
N THR A 67 5.18 13.53 2.77
CA THR A 67 5.38 14.97 2.50
C THR A 67 4.86 15.87 3.63
N GLY A 68 4.40 15.30 4.75
CA GLY A 68 4.16 16.01 6.02
C GLY A 68 2.70 16.22 6.41
N ASN A 69 1.75 16.27 5.47
CA ASN A 69 0.34 16.47 5.79
C ASN A 69 -0.44 15.15 5.90
N ASN A 70 -0.36 14.51 7.07
CA ASN A 70 -1.03 13.24 7.37
C ASN A 70 -2.55 13.30 7.16
N PHE A 71 -3.23 14.24 7.80
CA PHE A 71 -4.70 14.31 7.71
C PHE A 71 -5.17 14.66 6.30
N GLY A 72 -4.43 15.51 5.58
CA GLY A 72 -4.68 15.80 4.17
C GLY A 72 -4.64 14.55 3.30
N LEU A 73 -3.64 13.68 3.50
CA LEU A 73 -3.56 12.38 2.83
C LEU A 73 -4.76 11.49 3.18
N TRP A 74 -5.08 11.34 4.47
CA TRP A 74 -6.18 10.48 4.90
C TRP A 74 -7.53 10.96 4.36
N ASN A 75 -7.77 12.27 4.39
CA ASN A 75 -8.99 12.83 3.82
C ASN A 75 -9.05 12.65 2.30
N HIS A 76 -7.90 12.76 1.59
CA HIS A 76 -7.83 12.46 0.16
C HIS A 76 -8.21 11.00 -0.11
N GLU A 77 -7.55 10.05 0.55
CA GLU A 77 -7.78 8.61 0.38
C GLU A 77 -9.23 8.22 0.72
N TRP A 78 -9.80 8.82 1.76
CA TRP A 78 -11.22 8.66 2.06
C TRP A 78 -12.11 9.21 0.94
N THR A 79 -11.96 10.49 0.58
CA THR A 79 -12.85 11.17 -0.38
C THR A 79 -12.81 10.47 -1.74
N VAL A 80 -11.61 10.07 -2.16
CA VAL A 80 -11.34 9.52 -3.48
C VAL A 80 -11.65 8.03 -3.57
N HIS A 81 -11.33 7.25 -2.53
CA HIS A 81 -11.44 5.79 -2.57
C HIS A 81 -12.40 5.23 -1.52
N GLY A 82 -12.28 5.69 -0.27
CA GLY A 82 -13.10 5.23 0.85
C GLY A 82 -14.60 5.44 0.63
N THR A 83 -15.02 6.53 -0.01
CA THR A 83 -16.44 6.81 -0.31
C THR A 83 -17.08 5.76 -1.24
N CYS A 84 -16.28 4.97 -1.96
CA CYS A 84 -16.75 3.89 -2.82
C CYS A 84 -16.87 2.54 -2.08
N SER A 85 -16.49 2.46 -0.81
CA SER A 85 -16.52 1.21 -0.03
C SER A 85 -17.88 0.91 0.61
N THR A 86 -18.80 1.89 0.64
CA THR A 86 -20.06 1.87 1.42
C THR A 86 -19.88 1.77 2.95
N MET A 87 -18.65 1.75 3.45
CA MET A 87 -18.33 1.70 4.88
C MET A 87 -18.44 3.09 5.52
N ALA A 88 -18.57 3.15 6.84
CA ALA A 88 -18.26 4.37 7.58
C ALA A 88 -16.74 4.64 7.55
N ALA A 89 -16.34 5.91 7.65
CA ALA A 89 -14.93 6.30 7.61
C ALA A 89 -14.09 5.56 8.67
N PHE A 90 -14.56 5.52 9.91
CA PHE A 90 -13.88 4.82 10.99
C PHE A 90 -13.59 3.35 10.63
N ASP A 91 -14.58 2.63 10.10
CA ASP A 91 -14.46 1.21 9.75
C ASP A 91 -13.53 1.00 8.55
N TYR A 92 -13.56 1.91 7.58
CA TYR A 92 -12.64 1.89 6.44
C TYR A 92 -11.17 1.98 6.88
N PHE A 93 -10.84 2.96 7.74
CA PHE A 93 -9.48 3.09 8.27
C PHE A 93 -9.10 1.94 9.18
N LYS A 94 -10.04 1.46 10.03
CA LYS A 94 -9.81 0.30 10.87
C LYS A 94 -9.50 -0.94 10.03
N LEU A 95 -10.25 -1.18 8.96
CA LEU A 95 -10.00 -2.31 8.06
C LEU A 95 -8.63 -2.20 7.40
N ALA A 96 -8.23 -1.03 6.91
CA ALA A 96 -6.90 -0.83 6.33
C ALA A 96 -5.78 -1.14 7.33
N LEU A 97 -5.92 -0.72 8.59
CA LEU A 97 -4.98 -1.05 9.67
C LEU A 97 -4.92 -2.56 9.92
N ASP A 98 -6.07 -3.22 9.98
CA ASP A 98 -6.17 -4.66 10.25
C ASP A 98 -5.59 -5.49 9.10
N LEU A 99 -5.74 -5.05 7.84
CA LEU A 99 -5.15 -5.69 6.66
C LEU A 99 -3.63 -5.47 6.60
N TYR A 100 -3.15 -4.26 6.88
CA TYR A 100 -1.72 -3.95 6.93
C TYR A 100 -1.00 -4.74 8.03
N ALA A 101 -1.63 -4.91 9.20
CA ALA A 101 -1.06 -5.73 10.28
C ALA A 101 -0.86 -7.20 9.87
N LYS A 102 -1.64 -7.71 8.90
CA LYS A 102 -1.52 -9.08 8.38
C LYS A 102 -0.46 -9.22 7.27
N SER A 103 -0.16 -8.16 6.52
CA SER A 103 0.69 -8.25 5.32
C SER A 103 2.17 -8.42 5.66
N ASN A 104 2.69 -7.59 6.57
CA ASN A 104 4.08 -7.59 7.04
C ASN A 104 5.14 -7.76 5.93
N ILE A 105 4.99 -7.02 4.83
CA ILE A 105 5.74 -7.22 3.57
C ILE A 105 7.25 -7.16 3.77
N LYS A 106 7.74 -6.22 4.59
CA LYS A 106 9.18 -6.08 4.85
C LYS A 106 9.77 -7.37 5.41
N ASP A 107 9.13 -7.97 6.41
CA ASP A 107 9.64 -9.19 7.04
C ASP A 107 9.56 -10.39 6.09
N LEU A 108 8.56 -10.44 5.20
CA LEU A 108 8.46 -11.47 4.16
C LEU A 108 9.65 -11.41 3.19
N LEU A 109 10.00 -10.20 2.74
CA LEU A 109 11.15 -9.99 1.87
C LEU A 109 12.46 -10.33 2.59
N GLN A 110 12.61 -9.90 3.84
CA GLN A 110 13.79 -10.19 4.65
C GLN A 110 14.03 -11.71 4.85
N LYS A 111 12.97 -12.50 5.04
CA LYS A 111 13.06 -13.98 5.13
C LYS A 111 13.60 -14.63 3.85
N LYS A 112 13.55 -13.94 2.71
CA LYS A 112 14.14 -14.35 1.43
C LYS A 112 15.45 -13.63 1.11
N ASN A 113 16.07 -12.99 2.11
CA ASN A 113 17.28 -12.18 1.97
C ASN A 113 17.14 -10.98 1.02
N ILE A 114 15.90 -10.57 0.73
CA ILE A 114 15.60 -9.36 -0.03
C ILE A 114 15.57 -8.20 0.96
N THR A 115 16.67 -7.44 1.02
CA THR A 115 16.84 -6.32 1.96
C THR A 115 17.17 -5.03 1.21
N PRO A 116 16.76 -3.86 1.72
CA PRO A 116 17.10 -2.58 1.12
C PRO A 116 18.61 -2.39 0.92
N GLY A 117 18.98 -1.67 -0.15
CA GLY A 117 20.36 -1.34 -0.51
C GLY A 117 21.15 -2.46 -1.21
N LYS A 118 20.56 -3.62 -1.48
CA LYS A 118 21.24 -4.74 -2.13
C LYS A 118 20.76 -4.98 -3.55
N GLY A 119 21.71 -4.90 -4.50
CA GLY A 119 21.65 -5.45 -5.86
C GLY A 119 20.40 -5.09 -6.68
N PRO A 120 20.36 -5.52 -7.94
CA PRO A 120 19.10 -5.70 -8.63
C PRO A 120 18.43 -6.98 -8.13
N ILE A 121 17.12 -6.93 -7.90
CA ILE A 121 16.30 -8.04 -7.40
C ILE A 121 15.47 -8.56 -8.58
N ASN A 122 15.40 -9.89 -8.75
CA ASN A 122 14.46 -10.46 -9.69
C ASN A 122 13.03 -10.22 -9.20
N ARG A 123 12.17 -9.66 -10.06
CA ARG A 123 10.77 -9.41 -9.73
C ARG A 123 10.06 -10.66 -9.23
N LYS A 124 10.38 -11.82 -9.81
CA LYS A 124 9.81 -13.11 -9.41
C LYS A 124 10.17 -13.48 -7.97
N ASP A 125 11.36 -13.13 -7.50
CA ASP A 125 11.76 -13.41 -6.11
C ASP A 125 10.92 -12.59 -5.11
N ILE A 126 10.60 -11.34 -5.46
CA ILE A 126 9.70 -10.47 -4.67
C ILE A 126 8.29 -11.06 -4.65
N GLU A 127 7.76 -11.42 -5.82
CA GLU A 127 6.43 -12.04 -5.94
C GLU A 127 6.35 -13.37 -5.16
N ASP A 128 7.35 -14.23 -5.30
CA ASP A 128 7.38 -15.55 -4.66
C ASP A 128 7.55 -15.42 -3.15
N ALA A 129 8.34 -14.46 -2.65
CA ALA A 129 8.45 -14.15 -1.23
C ALA A 129 7.09 -13.79 -0.61
N ILE A 130 6.33 -12.93 -1.30
CA ILE A 130 5.00 -12.49 -0.84
C ILE A 130 3.99 -13.65 -0.94
N LYS A 131 4.03 -14.44 -2.02
CA LYS A 131 3.15 -15.60 -2.23
C LYS A 131 3.24 -16.63 -1.12
N VAL A 132 4.38 -16.81 -0.46
CA VAL A 132 4.51 -17.72 0.70
C VAL A 132 3.50 -17.37 1.81
N ALA A 133 3.30 -16.08 2.09
CA ALA A 133 2.41 -15.65 3.16
C ALA A 133 0.96 -15.48 2.73
N THR A 134 0.70 -15.23 1.44
CA THR A 134 -0.64 -15.04 0.90
C THR A 134 -1.28 -16.36 0.41
N GLY A 135 -0.67 -17.52 0.66
CA GLY A 135 -1.21 -18.82 0.24
C GLY A 135 -1.11 -19.03 -1.28
N GLY A 136 -0.04 -18.52 -1.91
CA GLY A 136 0.21 -18.64 -3.35
C GLY A 136 -0.39 -17.51 -4.20
N LEU A 137 -1.07 -16.54 -3.57
CA LEU A 137 -1.80 -15.49 -4.29
C LEU A 137 -0.89 -14.32 -4.67
N ALA A 138 -0.90 -13.96 -5.96
CA ALA A 138 0.01 -12.99 -6.52
C ALA A 138 -0.31 -11.54 -6.10
N PRO A 139 0.69 -10.76 -5.65
CA PRO A 139 0.56 -9.32 -5.49
C PRO A 139 0.60 -8.61 -6.85
N GLN A 140 0.27 -7.32 -6.87
CA GLN A 140 0.65 -6.42 -7.95
C GLN A 140 1.80 -5.53 -7.48
N LEU A 141 2.87 -5.46 -8.27
CA LEU A 141 4.03 -4.60 -7.98
C LEU A 141 4.00 -3.36 -8.87
N SER A 142 4.34 -2.21 -8.29
CA SER A 142 4.54 -0.96 -9.04
C SER A 142 5.96 -0.44 -8.85
N CYS A 143 6.63 -0.13 -9.95
CA CYS A 143 7.98 0.43 -9.95
C CYS A 143 8.05 1.76 -10.70
N ASP A 144 8.99 2.59 -10.28
CA ASP A 144 9.43 3.74 -11.06
C ASP A 144 10.11 3.23 -12.34
N GLN A 145 9.69 3.74 -13.50
CA GLN A 145 10.13 3.21 -14.79
C GLN A 145 11.56 3.61 -15.15
N ASN A 146 12.06 4.71 -14.58
CA ASN A 146 13.39 5.22 -14.89
C ASN A 146 14.46 4.49 -14.06
N SER A 147 14.19 4.29 -12.78
CA SER A 147 15.13 3.70 -11.83
C SER A 147 14.95 2.21 -11.61
N GLY A 148 13.77 1.64 -11.87
CA GLY A 148 13.42 0.27 -11.49
C GLY A 148 13.13 0.12 -9.99
N ASN A 149 13.11 1.21 -9.23
CA ASN A 149 12.78 1.21 -7.81
C ASN A 149 11.36 0.73 -7.56
N LEU A 150 11.19 -0.20 -6.62
CA LEU A 150 9.88 -0.64 -6.16
C LEU A 150 9.19 0.49 -5.40
N LEU A 151 8.13 1.05 -5.98
CA LEU A 151 7.32 2.10 -5.38
C LEU A 151 6.25 1.52 -4.45
N GLU A 152 5.53 0.52 -4.93
CA GLU A 152 4.40 -0.05 -4.19
C GLU A 152 4.32 -1.57 -4.33
N VAL A 153 3.87 -2.21 -3.26
CA VAL A 153 3.31 -3.54 -3.28
C VAL A 153 1.81 -3.43 -3.00
N ARG A 154 1.00 -4.04 -3.86
CA ARG A 154 -0.45 -4.03 -3.76
C ARG A 154 -0.97 -5.43 -3.51
N LEU A 155 -1.73 -5.57 -2.44
CA LEU A 155 -2.35 -6.82 -2.01
C LEU A 155 -3.86 -6.75 -2.24
N CYS A 156 -4.44 -7.81 -2.78
CA CYS A 156 -5.86 -7.84 -3.13
C CYS A 156 -6.62 -8.73 -2.17
N PHE A 157 -7.83 -8.32 -1.85
CA PHE A 157 -8.71 -9.02 -0.93
C PHE A 157 -10.11 -9.14 -1.54
N ASP A 158 -10.85 -10.18 -1.17
CA ASP A 158 -12.28 -10.25 -1.45
C ASP A 158 -13.07 -9.21 -0.63
N THR A 159 -14.37 -9.11 -0.88
CA THR A 159 -15.27 -8.14 -0.23
C THR A 159 -16.05 -8.76 0.92
N SER A 160 -15.60 -9.89 1.47
CA SER A 160 -16.26 -10.52 2.61
C SER A 160 -16.04 -9.70 3.90
N THR A 161 -16.86 -9.92 4.93
CA THR A 161 -16.74 -9.22 6.22
C THR A 161 -15.39 -9.43 6.91
N ASN A 162 -14.70 -10.54 6.61
CA ASN A 162 -13.34 -10.81 7.04
C ASN A 162 -12.47 -11.08 5.79
N PRO A 163 -12.02 -10.01 5.09
CA PRO A 163 -11.45 -10.15 3.77
C PRO A 163 -10.31 -11.16 3.70
N LYS A 164 -10.39 -12.09 2.76
CA LYS A 164 -9.31 -13.03 2.45
C LYS A 164 -8.49 -12.53 1.28
N TYR A 165 -7.22 -12.91 1.24
CA TYR A 165 -6.38 -12.64 0.08
C TYR A 165 -7.03 -13.21 -1.19
N LYS A 166 -6.84 -12.49 -2.30
CA LYS A 166 -7.11 -12.96 -3.66
C LYS A 166 -5.99 -12.52 -4.58
N ASN A 167 -5.89 -13.14 -5.76
CA ASN A 167 -4.97 -12.66 -6.79
C ASN A 167 -5.31 -11.21 -7.16
N CYS A 168 -4.28 -10.37 -7.23
CA CYS A 168 -4.37 -9.10 -7.92
C CYS A 168 -4.36 -9.30 -9.44
N SER A 169 -4.72 -8.24 -10.18
CA SER A 169 -4.44 -8.19 -11.62
C SER A 169 -2.94 -8.36 -11.86
N THR A 170 -2.58 -9.08 -12.93
CA THR A 170 -1.19 -9.34 -13.34
C THR A 170 -0.49 -8.11 -13.93
N ASN A 171 -1.15 -6.94 -13.95
CA ASN A 171 -0.62 -5.71 -14.50
C ASN A 171 0.44 -5.09 -13.57
N THR A 172 1.64 -5.65 -13.55
CA THR A 172 2.83 -5.03 -12.95
C THR A 172 3.65 -4.29 -14.00
N ASN A 173 4.20 -3.12 -13.64
CA ASN A 173 5.12 -2.36 -14.48
C ASN A 173 6.59 -2.52 -14.03
N CYS A 174 6.88 -3.42 -13.09
CA CYS A 174 8.26 -3.63 -12.63
C CYS A 174 9.09 -4.40 -13.67
N PRO A 175 10.36 -4.03 -13.90
CA PRO A 175 11.26 -4.78 -14.79
C PRO A 175 11.50 -6.20 -14.25
N LEU A 176 11.87 -7.14 -15.12
CA LEU A 176 12.06 -8.54 -14.72
C LEU A 176 13.23 -8.74 -13.74
N ASN A 177 14.39 -8.14 -14.05
CA ASN A 177 15.63 -8.41 -13.32
C ASN A 177 16.18 -7.21 -12.55
N ASN A 178 15.66 -6.00 -12.79
CA ASN A 178 16.24 -4.75 -12.31
C ASN A 178 15.32 -4.04 -11.33
N VAL A 179 14.78 -4.76 -10.35
CA VAL A 179 13.97 -4.15 -9.29
C VAL A 179 14.88 -3.76 -8.13
N TYR A 180 14.69 -2.55 -7.58
CA TYR A 180 15.52 -2.06 -6.48
C TYR A 180 14.68 -1.67 -5.26
N LEU A 181 15.23 -1.91 -4.08
CA LEU A 181 14.71 -1.42 -2.79
C LEU A 181 15.77 -0.47 -2.21
N PRO A 182 15.70 0.84 -2.46
CA PRO A 182 16.67 1.80 -1.94
C PRO A 182 16.58 1.96 -0.41
N LEU A 183 17.67 2.46 0.18
CA LEU A 183 17.78 2.84 1.59
C LEU A 183 17.06 4.16 1.88
#